data_AF-A0A2V8NK37-F1
#
_entry.id   AF-A0A2V8NK37-F1
#
_cell.length_a   1.000
_cell.length_b   1.000
_cell.length_c   1.000
_cell.angle_alpha   90.00
_cell.angle_beta   90.00
_cell.angle_gamma   90.00
#
_symmetry.space_group_name_H-M   'P 1'
#
loop_
_entity.id
_entity.type
_entity.pdbx_description
1 polymer ?
#
loop_
_entity_poly.entity_id
_entity_poly.type
_entity_poly.pdbx_seq_one_letter_code
_entity_poly.pdbx_strand_id
1 'polypeptide(L)'
;MNPRLRSKIALTGIFKMNFQTASKYPTPCDRIEVSSDFFRSAEFQTRGYFIFRLYAAIGRHPFYAEFMPDLAKVSGFLTDAQLEANKMAFIQEFMSRSEFQTMYGGLTDPTAYVNALLNTVGLPNHPTKEAWIAALTNQTMTRAQVLRALIESSEVLQKYYNEAFVVMQYFGYLRRDPDALYMQWIDALNKTGDYRMLINGFLNSSEYPKRFGP
;
A
#
# COMPACT_ATOMS: atom_id res chain seq x y z
N MET A 1 6.46 -58.53 0.22
CA MET A 1 7.08 -58.12 1.50
C MET A 1 6.09 -57.27 2.28
N ASN A 2 6.03 -57.50 3.59
CA ASN A 2 5.03 -57.09 4.60
C ASN A 2 5.13 -55.55 4.95
N PRO A 3 4.30 -54.98 5.85
CA PRO A 3 3.55 -53.73 5.67
C PRO A 3 3.92 -52.69 6.78
N ARG A 4 2.97 -51.79 7.15
CA ARG A 4 2.95 -50.83 8.31
C ARG A 4 3.39 -49.40 7.93
N LEU A 5 2.80 -48.31 8.43
CA LEU A 5 1.83 -48.09 9.51
C LEU A 5 1.12 -46.73 9.30
N ARG A 6 -0.11 -46.64 9.81
CA ARG A 6 -1.01 -45.48 9.77
C ARG A 6 -0.48 -44.26 10.53
N SER A 7 -0.88 -43.07 10.10
CA SER A 7 -1.28 -42.00 11.02
C SER A 7 -2.55 -41.32 10.48
N LYS A 8 -3.66 -41.55 11.17
CA LYS A 8 -4.88 -40.75 11.07
C LYS A 8 -4.64 -39.50 11.90
N ILE A 9 -4.75 -38.33 11.29
CA ILE A 9 -5.13 -37.12 12.01
C ILE A 9 -6.43 -36.64 11.38
N ALA A 10 -7.52 -36.89 12.09
CA ALA A 10 -8.78 -36.23 11.86
C ALA A 10 -8.66 -34.83 12.50
N LEU A 11 -8.70 -33.79 11.66
CA LEU A 11 -8.99 -32.43 12.09
C LEU A 11 -10.19 -31.94 11.28
N THR A 12 -11.27 -31.88 12.04
CA THR A 12 -12.60 -31.32 11.81
C THR A 12 -12.58 -29.99 11.06
N GLY A 13 -13.33 -29.94 9.95
CA GLY A 13 -14.08 -28.77 9.47
C GLY A 13 -13.31 -27.48 9.17
N ILE A 14 -12.52 -27.42 8.09
CA ILE A 14 -12.03 -26.16 7.52
C ILE A 14 -12.08 -26.24 5.98
N PHE A 15 -12.80 -25.27 5.41
CA PHE A 15 -12.85 -24.81 4.01
C PHE A 15 -12.09 -25.65 2.95
N LYS A 16 -12.82 -26.45 2.14
CA LYS A 16 -12.26 -27.06 0.92
C LYS A 16 -12.33 -26.07 -0.25
N MET A 17 -11.19 -25.50 -0.65
CA MET A 17 -11.04 -24.85 -1.97
C MET A 17 -10.71 -25.91 -3.02
N ASN A 18 -11.57 -26.06 -4.03
CA ASN A 18 -11.29 -26.86 -5.21
C ASN A 18 -10.42 -26.06 -6.18
N PHE A 19 -9.23 -26.57 -6.49
CA PHE A 19 -8.37 -26.06 -7.55
C PHE A 19 -8.77 -26.70 -8.88
N GLN A 20 -9.08 -25.89 -9.89
CA GLN A 20 -9.17 -26.35 -11.27
C GLN A 20 -8.16 -25.56 -12.11
N THR A 21 -7.38 -26.30 -12.88
CA THR A 21 -6.18 -25.88 -13.59
C THR A 21 -6.45 -24.88 -14.72
N ALA A 22 -5.48 -23.97 -14.90
CA ALA A 22 -5.45 -22.85 -15.84
C ALA A 22 -5.78 -23.21 -17.30
N SER A 23 -6.39 -22.26 -18.01
CA SER A 23 -6.58 -22.31 -19.47
C SER A 23 -6.13 -21.01 -20.14
N LYS A 24 -5.91 -21.13 -21.44
CA LYS A 24 -5.00 -20.40 -22.33
C LYS A 24 -5.79 -19.39 -23.18
N TYR A 25 -6.20 -18.25 -22.60
CA TYR A 25 -6.99 -17.20 -23.29
C TYR A 25 -6.44 -15.78 -23.02
N PRO A 26 -6.58 -14.83 -23.97
CA PRO A 26 -6.11 -13.45 -23.81
C PRO A 26 -6.80 -12.80 -22.61
N THR A 27 -6.08 -11.91 -21.94
CA THR A 27 -6.41 -11.23 -20.68
C THR A 27 -7.93 -11.20 -20.40
N PRO A 28 -8.44 -12.03 -19.47
CA PRO A 28 -9.88 -12.20 -19.33
C PRO A 28 -10.54 -10.87 -19.01
N CYS A 29 -11.53 -10.42 -19.80
CA CYS A 29 -12.41 -9.28 -19.46
C CYS A 29 -13.37 -9.63 -18.30
N ASP A 30 -12.88 -10.35 -17.30
CA ASP A 30 -13.65 -10.68 -16.12
C ASP A 30 -13.55 -9.58 -15.08
N ARG A 31 -14.47 -9.62 -14.11
CA ARG A 31 -14.55 -8.60 -13.06
C ARG A 31 -13.29 -8.54 -12.18
N ILE A 32 -12.51 -9.62 -12.14
CA ILE A 32 -11.24 -9.68 -11.42
C ILE A 32 -10.21 -8.81 -12.15
N GLU A 33 -10.05 -8.99 -13.46
CA GLU A 33 -9.07 -8.23 -14.25
C GLU A 33 -9.45 -6.76 -14.35
N VAL A 34 -10.71 -6.44 -14.65
CA VAL A 34 -11.17 -5.04 -14.75
C VAL A 34 -10.93 -4.28 -13.45
N SER A 35 -11.16 -4.93 -12.30
CA SER A 35 -10.90 -4.29 -11.02
C SER A 35 -9.41 -4.23 -10.68
N SER A 36 -8.65 -5.26 -11.04
CA SER A 36 -7.19 -5.26 -10.91
C SER A 36 -6.59 -4.07 -11.68
N ASP A 37 -7.00 -3.88 -12.93
CA ASP A 37 -6.52 -2.82 -13.81
C ASP A 37 -6.79 -1.42 -13.24
N PHE A 38 -7.93 -1.21 -12.56
CA PHE A 38 -8.18 0.04 -11.86
C PHE A 38 -7.13 0.31 -10.77
N PHE A 39 -6.89 -0.64 -9.86
CA PHE A 39 -5.93 -0.46 -8.75
C PHE A 39 -4.47 -0.42 -9.21
N ARG A 40 -4.16 -1.04 -10.35
CA ARG A 40 -2.82 -1.01 -10.97
C ARG A 40 -2.62 0.19 -11.90
N SER A 41 -3.68 0.95 -12.22
CA SER A 41 -3.60 2.07 -13.16
C SER A 41 -2.60 3.14 -12.70
N ALA A 42 -2.00 3.83 -13.67
CA ALA A 42 -1.08 4.94 -13.38
C ALA A 42 -1.76 6.05 -12.55
N GLU A 43 -3.04 6.32 -12.81
CA GLU A 43 -3.81 7.31 -12.04
C GLU A 43 -3.92 6.89 -10.57
N PHE A 44 -4.27 5.63 -10.30
CA PHE A 44 -4.41 5.16 -8.92
C PHE A 44 -3.06 5.08 -8.21
N GLN A 45 -1.98 4.71 -8.91
CA GLN A 45 -0.62 4.71 -8.36
C GLN A 45 -0.08 6.12 -8.03
N THR A 46 -0.42 7.11 -8.85
CA THR A 46 0.03 8.49 -8.66
C THR A 46 -0.78 9.24 -7.60
N ARG A 47 -1.97 8.75 -7.24
CA ARG A 47 -2.89 9.36 -6.27
C ARG A 47 -3.08 8.49 -5.02
N GLY A 48 -3.77 7.36 -5.13
CA GLY A 48 -4.05 6.47 -4.00
C GLY A 48 -2.79 5.93 -3.33
N TYR A 49 -1.84 5.44 -4.11
CA TYR A 49 -0.61 4.90 -3.54
C TYR A 49 0.33 6.00 -3.02
N PHE A 50 0.21 7.22 -3.56
CA PHE A 50 0.92 8.38 -3.02
C PHE A 50 0.48 8.66 -1.57
N ILE A 51 -0.83 8.64 -1.30
CA ILE A 51 -1.36 8.77 0.07
C ILE A 51 -0.83 7.63 0.95
N PHE A 52 -0.94 6.38 0.48
CA PHE A 52 -0.44 5.22 1.23
C PHE A 52 1.04 5.38 1.65
N ARG A 53 1.92 5.78 0.72
CA ARG A 53 3.36 5.91 1.00
C ARG A 53 3.68 7.06 1.96
N LEU A 54 2.84 8.09 2.06
CA LEU A 54 2.98 9.11 3.11
C LEU A 54 2.71 8.55 4.50
N TYR A 55 1.72 7.68 4.66
CA TYR A 55 1.52 6.97 5.92
C TYR A 55 2.66 5.97 6.19
N ALA A 56 3.20 5.31 5.16
CA ALA A 56 4.38 4.46 5.35
C ALA A 56 5.57 5.24 5.93
N ALA A 57 5.69 6.53 5.61
CA ALA A 57 6.70 7.43 6.18
C ALA A 57 6.47 7.78 7.66
N ILE A 58 5.38 7.35 8.29
CA ILE A 58 5.16 7.35 9.75
C ILE A 58 5.02 5.92 10.31
N GLY A 59 5.34 4.90 9.51
CA GLY A 59 5.50 3.52 9.96
C GLY A 59 4.22 2.69 9.97
N ARG A 60 3.14 3.14 9.31
CA ARG A 60 1.88 2.40 9.22
C ARG A 60 1.19 2.62 7.86
N HIS A 61 0.18 1.82 7.54
CA HIS A 61 -0.74 2.15 6.46
C HIS A 61 -1.83 3.11 6.98
N PRO A 62 -2.54 3.84 6.09
CA PRO A 62 -3.69 4.63 6.53
C PRO A 62 -4.81 3.74 7.05
N PHE A 63 -5.66 4.29 7.92
CA PHE A 63 -6.99 3.74 8.18
C PHE A 63 -7.97 4.22 7.10
N TYR A 64 -9.04 3.47 6.84
CA TYR A 64 -10.05 3.78 5.83
C TYR A 64 -10.63 5.19 6.02
N ALA A 65 -10.94 5.54 7.27
CA ALA A 65 -11.50 6.84 7.64
C ALA A 65 -10.53 8.01 7.39
N GLU A 66 -9.22 7.76 7.42
CA GLU A 66 -8.19 8.76 7.10
C GLU A 66 -7.93 8.83 5.59
N PHE A 67 -7.89 7.67 4.94
CA PHE A 67 -7.55 7.55 3.53
C PHE A 67 -8.54 8.26 2.61
N MET A 68 -9.85 8.08 2.84
CA MET A 68 -10.88 8.64 1.95
C MET A 68 -10.84 10.17 1.84
N PRO A 69 -10.81 10.95 2.94
CA PRO A 69 -10.69 12.41 2.83
C PRO A 69 -9.32 12.85 2.31
N ASP A 70 -8.24 12.11 2.57
CA ASP A 70 -6.91 12.43 2.07
C ASP A 70 -6.78 12.18 0.56
N LEU A 71 -7.34 11.07 0.07
CA LEU A 71 -7.42 10.78 -1.36
C LEU A 71 -8.19 11.87 -2.11
N ALA A 72 -9.30 12.35 -1.55
CA ALA A 72 -10.13 13.40 -2.17
C ALA A 72 -9.33 14.68 -2.49
N LYS A 73 -8.30 15.01 -1.70
CA LYS A 73 -7.44 16.19 -1.92
C LYS A 73 -6.61 16.09 -3.20
N VAL A 74 -6.31 14.87 -3.63
CA VAL A 74 -5.50 14.59 -4.84
C VAL A 74 -6.32 13.86 -5.90
N SER A 75 -7.65 13.93 -5.85
CA SER A 75 -8.59 13.30 -6.80
C SER A 75 -9.45 14.33 -7.54
N GLY A 76 -10.22 13.87 -8.53
CA GLY A 76 -11.09 14.72 -9.36
C GLY A 76 -10.42 15.24 -10.62
N PHE A 77 -11.13 16.11 -11.35
CA PHE A 77 -10.70 16.71 -12.61
C PHE A 77 -9.62 17.79 -12.38
N LEU A 78 -8.41 17.34 -12.08
CA LEU A 78 -7.23 18.19 -11.90
C LEU A 78 -6.36 18.15 -13.15
N THR A 79 -5.86 19.30 -13.57
CA THR A 79 -4.69 19.35 -14.47
C THR A 79 -3.45 18.82 -13.76
N ASP A 80 -2.41 18.47 -14.50
CA ASP A 80 -1.14 18.01 -13.91
C ASP A 80 -0.56 19.03 -12.93
N ALA A 81 -0.59 20.32 -13.29
CA ALA A 81 -0.13 21.40 -12.41
C ALA A 81 -0.95 21.50 -11.11
N GLN A 82 -2.28 21.31 -11.19
CA GLN A 82 -3.15 21.29 -10.01
C GLN A 82 -2.89 20.08 -9.12
N LEU A 83 -2.71 18.89 -9.73
CA LEU A 83 -2.38 17.67 -8.99
C LEU A 83 -1.06 17.83 -8.24
N GLU A 84 -0.04 18.35 -8.91
CA GLU A 84 1.29 18.60 -8.33
C GLU A 84 1.24 19.61 -7.17
N ALA A 85 0.47 20.70 -7.33
CA ALA A 85 0.23 21.66 -6.26
C ALA A 85 -0.50 21.02 -5.07
N ASN A 86 -1.55 20.23 -5.34
CA ASN A 86 -2.32 19.56 -4.30
C ASN A 86 -1.49 18.53 -3.52
N LYS A 87 -0.62 17.76 -4.21
CA LYS A 87 0.31 16.83 -3.56
C LYS A 87 1.24 17.57 -2.59
N MET A 88 1.83 18.67 -3.02
CA MET A 88 2.70 19.47 -2.15
C MET A 88 1.94 20.07 -0.97
N ALA A 89 0.74 20.60 -1.19
CA ALA A 89 -0.11 21.12 -0.12
C ALA A 89 -0.48 20.03 0.88
N PHE A 90 -0.83 18.82 0.40
CA PHE A 90 -1.13 17.69 1.25
C PHE A 90 0.08 17.24 2.08
N ILE A 91 1.28 17.20 1.50
CA ILE A 91 2.50 16.88 2.26
C ILE A 91 2.71 17.86 3.40
N GLN A 92 2.56 19.17 3.16
CA GLN A 92 2.72 20.18 4.21
C GLN A 92 1.67 20.01 5.32
N GLU A 93 0.41 19.76 4.95
CA GLU A 93 -0.65 19.49 5.91
C GLU A 93 -0.39 18.20 6.70
N PHE A 94 0.00 17.12 6.03
CA PHE A 94 0.36 15.85 6.67
C PHE A 94 1.52 16.03 7.67
N MET A 95 2.55 16.80 7.29
CA MET A 95 3.66 17.13 8.17
C MET A 95 3.24 17.95 9.39
N SER A 96 2.15 18.71 9.32
CA SER A 96 1.62 19.48 10.46
C SER A 96 0.86 18.62 11.48
N ARG A 97 0.52 17.36 11.14
CA ARG A 97 -0.21 16.45 12.02
C ARG A 97 0.63 16.04 13.23
N SER A 98 -0.05 15.79 14.35
CA SER A 98 0.58 15.45 15.63
C SER A 98 1.52 14.24 15.56
N GLU A 99 1.15 13.21 14.80
CA GLU A 99 1.96 11.99 14.64
C GLU A 99 3.28 12.27 13.92
N PHE A 100 3.24 13.01 12.81
CA PHE A 100 4.45 13.42 12.10
C PHE A 100 5.32 14.34 12.96
N GLN A 101 4.72 15.31 13.65
CA GLN A 101 5.44 16.22 14.54
C GLN A 101 6.08 15.49 15.73
N THR A 102 5.41 14.47 16.28
CA THR A 102 5.95 13.66 17.38
C THR A 102 7.19 12.88 16.93
N MET A 103 7.18 12.33 15.72
CA MET A 103 8.32 11.56 15.20
C MET A 103 9.48 12.44 14.72
N TYR A 104 9.17 13.56 14.06
CA TYR A 104 10.15 14.30 13.29
C TYR A 104 10.26 15.78 13.65
N GLY A 105 9.29 16.38 14.33
CA GLY A 105 9.22 17.82 14.59
C GLY A 105 10.47 18.37 15.29
N GLY A 106 10.97 17.64 16.29
CA GLY A 106 12.18 17.99 17.04
C GLY A 106 13.51 17.68 16.35
N LEU A 107 13.51 17.05 15.18
CA LEU A 107 14.74 16.72 14.44
C LEU A 107 15.22 17.93 13.64
N THR A 108 16.12 18.72 14.24
CA THR A 108 16.71 19.91 13.61
C THR A 108 17.94 19.59 12.75
N ASP A 109 18.63 18.48 13.02
CA ASP A 109 19.77 18.02 12.24
C ASP A 109 19.32 17.32 10.94
N PRO A 110 19.82 17.73 9.75
CA PRO A 110 19.48 17.10 8.48
C PRO A 110 19.73 15.59 8.44
N THR A 111 20.85 15.13 9.00
CA THR A 111 21.22 13.72 9.01
C THR A 111 20.26 12.90 9.86
N ALA A 112 19.91 13.40 11.05
CA ALA A 112 18.94 12.78 11.93
C ALA A 112 17.55 12.69 11.28
N TYR A 113 17.07 13.75 10.62
CA TYR A 113 15.78 13.73 9.93
C TYR A 113 15.73 12.70 8.79
N VAL A 114 16.73 12.67 7.91
CA VAL A 114 16.78 11.71 6.79
C VAL A 114 16.92 10.28 7.30
N ASN A 115 17.78 10.04 8.29
CA ASN A 115 17.92 8.72 8.91
C ASN A 115 16.61 8.25 9.53
N ALA A 116 15.90 9.12 10.25
CA ALA A 116 14.63 8.77 10.87
C ALA A 116 13.59 8.36 9.83
N LEU A 117 13.41 9.15 8.76
CA LEU A 117 12.51 8.79 7.66
C LEU A 117 12.89 7.44 7.02
N LEU A 118 14.16 7.25 6.68
CA LEU A 118 14.65 6.03 6.04
C LEU A 118 14.49 4.79 6.92
N ASN A 119 14.74 4.92 8.23
CA ASN A 119 14.53 3.84 9.17
C ASN A 119 13.04 3.49 9.28
N THR A 120 12.15 4.49 9.32
CA THR A 120 10.70 4.28 9.39
C THR A 120 10.16 3.55 8.17
N VAL A 121 10.60 3.91 6.96
CA VAL A 121 10.23 3.17 5.74
C VAL A 121 11.06 1.89 5.54
N GLY A 122 11.93 1.55 6.48
CA GLY A 122 12.82 0.37 6.46
C GLY A 122 13.74 0.30 5.25
N LEU A 123 14.34 1.42 4.85
CA LEU A 123 15.34 1.57 3.79
C LEU A 123 16.56 2.36 4.31
N PRO A 124 17.24 1.92 5.39
CA PRO A 124 18.34 2.68 6.03
C PRO A 124 19.53 2.99 5.09
N ASN A 125 19.70 2.17 4.05
CA ASN A 125 20.78 2.25 3.06
C ASN A 125 20.29 2.77 1.70
N HIS A 126 19.24 3.60 1.68
CA HIS A 126 18.71 4.18 0.43
C HIS A 126 19.82 4.91 -0.36
N PRO A 127 19.96 4.68 -1.67
CA PRO A 127 21.10 5.21 -2.45
C PRO A 127 21.15 6.74 -2.49
N THR A 128 20.00 7.42 -2.45
CA THR A 128 19.90 8.89 -2.43
C THR A 128 20.10 9.53 -1.03
N LYS A 129 20.34 8.73 0.01
CA LYS A 129 20.46 9.20 1.40
C LYS A 129 21.40 10.40 1.54
N GLU A 130 22.65 10.25 1.10
CA GLU A 130 23.68 11.29 1.24
C GLU A 130 23.32 12.57 0.45
N ALA A 131 22.66 12.42 -0.70
CA ALA A 131 22.22 13.55 -1.50
C ALA A 131 21.09 14.35 -0.81
N TRP A 132 20.14 13.68 -0.15
CA TRP A 132 19.09 14.37 0.62
C TRP A 132 19.62 15.07 1.86
N ILE A 133 20.60 14.46 2.55
CA ILE A 133 21.29 15.09 3.68
C ILE A 133 22.00 16.36 3.20
N ALA A 134 22.79 16.26 2.12
CA ALA A 134 23.47 17.42 1.54
C ALA A 134 22.50 18.51 1.08
N ALA A 135 21.37 18.14 0.47
CA ALA A 135 20.36 19.09 0.00
C ALA A 135 19.67 19.86 1.15
N LEU A 136 19.39 19.20 2.27
CA LEU A 136 18.86 19.85 3.47
C LEU A 136 19.90 20.74 4.15
N THR A 137 21.15 20.26 4.29
CA THR A 137 22.25 21.03 4.86
C THR A 137 22.53 22.30 4.06
N ASN A 138 22.52 22.20 2.73
CA ASN A 138 22.74 23.33 1.82
C ASN A 138 21.47 24.14 1.53
N GLN A 139 20.33 23.79 2.15
CA GLN A 139 19.04 24.44 1.96
C GLN A 139 18.54 24.50 0.51
N THR A 140 18.99 23.58 -0.34
CA THR A 140 18.51 23.46 -1.73
C THR A 140 17.21 22.66 -1.83
N MET A 141 16.89 21.89 -0.79
CA MET A 141 15.59 21.25 -0.60
C MET A 141 15.06 21.54 0.82
N THR A 142 13.75 21.64 0.92
CA THR A 142 13.01 21.65 2.18
C THR A 142 12.76 20.23 2.69
N ARG A 143 12.40 20.10 3.98
CA ARG A 143 12.01 18.82 4.58
C ARG A 143 10.82 18.15 3.87
N ALA A 144 9.88 18.96 3.38
CA ALA A 144 8.74 18.48 2.60
C ALA A 144 9.15 17.95 1.22
N GLN A 145 10.09 18.63 0.55
CA GLN A 145 10.64 18.16 -0.73
C GLN A 145 11.42 16.86 -0.57
N VAL A 146 12.19 16.69 0.52
CA VAL A 146 12.87 15.42 0.81
C VAL A 146 11.88 14.30 1.12
N LEU A 147 10.86 14.56 1.95
CA LEU A 147 9.80 13.58 2.22
C LEU A 147 9.09 13.16 0.93
N ARG A 148 8.78 14.12 0.05
CA ARG A 148 8.21 13.84 -1.27
C ARG A 148 9.13 12.98 -2.12
N ALA A 149 10.41 13.36 -2.23
CA ALA A 149 11.38 12.63 -3.02
C ALA A 149 11.57 11.18 -2.51
N LEU A 150 11.49 10.97 -1.19
CA LEU A 150 11.51 9.63 -0.60
C LEU A 150 10.28 8.82 -0.97
N ILE A 151 9.07 9.32 -0.72
CA ILE A 151 7.84 8.54 -0.93
C ILE A 151 7.50 8.33 -2.42
N GLU A 152 8.15 9.07 -3.32
CA GLU A 152 8.10 8.87 -4.77
C GLU A 152 9.37 8.18 -5.33
N SER A 153 10.30 7.73 -4.48
CA SER A 153 11.48 6.99 -4.92
C SER A 153 11.13 5.57 -5.40
N SER A 154 11.90 5.05 -6.35
CA SER A 154 11.71 3.69 -6.89
C SER A 154 11.73 2.62 -5.81
N GLU A 155 12.55 2.80 -4.78
CA GLU A 155 12.76 1.88 -3.68
C GLU A 155 11.51 1.81 -2.80
N VAL A 156 10.90 2.95 -2.46
CA VAL A 156 9.65 2.99 -1.69
C VAL A 156 8.47 2.52 -2.55
N LEU A 157 8.41 2.92 -3.82
CA LEU A 157 7.42 2.45 -4.79
C LEU A 157 7.39 0.92 -4.86
N GLN A 158 8.54 0.28 -5.06
CA GLN A 158 8.66 -1.18 -5.16
C GLN A 158 8.36 -1.86 -3.83
N LYS A 159 8.93 -1.36 -2.73
CA LYS A 159 8.77 -1.97 -1.40
C LYS A 159 7.30 -2.05 -0.97
N TYR A 160 6.55 -0.96 -1.15
CA TYR A 160 5.19 -0.84 -0.65
C TYR A 160 4.12 -1.17 -1.67
N TYR A 161 4.48 -1.59 -2.88
CA TYR A 161 3.51 -1.85 -3.96
C TYR A 161 2.47 -2.90 -3.57
N ASN A 162 2.91 -4.05 -3.08
CA ASN A 162 2.02 -5.16 -2.72
C ASN A 162 1.19 -4.84 -1.47
N GLU A 163 1.79 -4.20 -0.47
CA GLU A 163 1.06 -3.76 0.74
C GLU A 163 -0.05 -2.78 0.39
N ALA A 164 0.28 -1.74 -0.39
CA ALA A 164 -0.70 -0.78 -0.89
C ALA A 164 -1.79 -1.49 -1.71
N PHE A 165 -1.42 -2.39 -2.63
CA PHE A 165 -2.39 -3.12 -3.45
C PHE A 165 -3.41 -3.88 -2.59
N VAL A 166 -2.96 -4.60 -1.56
CA VAL A 166 -3.84 -5.33 -0.63
C VAL A 166 -4.74 -4.38 0.16
N VAL A 167 -4.20 -3.31 0.76
CA VAL A 167 -5.01 -2.33 1.50
C VAL A 167 -6.09 -1.70 0.62
N MET A 168 -5.77 -1.42 -0.64
CA MET A 168 -6.72 -0.82 -1.57
C MET A 168 -7.85 -1.78 -1.96
N GLN A 169 -7.62 -3.10 -1.91
CA GLN A 169 -8.70 -4.07 -2.05
C GLN A 169 -9.69 -3.98 -0.87
N TYR A 170 -9.20 -3.91 0.37
CA TYR A 170 -10.08 -3.70 1.54
C TYR A 170 -10.87 -2.40 1.42
N PHE A 171 -10.22 -1.30 1.03
CA PHE A 171 -10.87 0.01 0.93
C PHE A 171 -11.90 0.07 -0.19
N GLY A 172 -11.56 -0.44 -1.38
CA GLY A 172 -12.46 -0.43 -2.54
C GLY A 172 -13.62 -1.42 -2.38
N TYR A 173 -13.33 -2.67 -2.02
CA TYR A 173 -14.35 -3.72 -1.97
C TYR A 173 -15.13 -3.78 -0.69
N LEU A 174 -14.52 -3.45 0.46
CA LEU A 174 -15.13 -3.64 1.78
C LEU A 174 -15.35 -2.33 2.54
N ARG A 175 -14.74 -1.21 2.11
CA ARG A 175 -14.74 0.11 2.79
C ARG A 175 -14.52 -0.01 4.30
N ARG A 176 -13.50 -0.77 4.69
CA ARG A 176 -13.08 -0.97 6.08
C ARG A 176 -11.58 -1.14 6.16
N ASP A 177 -11.06 -1.08 7.36
CA ASP A 177 -9.65 -1.37 7.64
C ASP A 177 -9.29 -2.84 7.35
N PRO A 178 -8.02 -3.12 6.99
CA PRO A 178 -7.52 -4.48 6.89
C PRO A 178 -7.70 -5.24 8.21
N ASP A 179 -8.07 -6.51 8.13
CA ASP A 179 -8.21 -7.41 9.28
C ASP A 179 -6.96 -8.28 9.48
N ALA A 180 -7.04 -9.26 10.39
CA ALA A 180 -5.95 -10.18 10.67
C ALA A 180 -5.46 -11.00 9.45
N LEU A 181 -6.22 -11.08 8.36
CA LEU A 181 -5.80 -11.76 7.13
C LEU A 181 -4.90 -10.89 6.24
N TYR A 182 -4.77 -9.59 6.53
CA TYR A 182 -3.95 -8.63 5.80
C TYR A 182 -2.53 -9.15 5.50
N MET A 183 -1.82 -9.60 6.54
CA MET A 183 -0.44 -10.09 6.38
C MET A 183 -0.37 -11.38 5.57
N GLN A 184 -1.41 -12.23 5.65
CA GLN A 184 -1.46 -13.48 4.89
C GLN A 184 -1.61 -13.20 3.39
N TRP A 185 -2.39 -12.17 3.04
CA TRP A 185 -2.55 -11.73 1.66
C TRP A 185 -1.27 -11.15 1.08
N ILE A 186 -0.54 -10.35 1.85
CA ILE A 186 0.77 -9.83 1.44
C ILE A 186 1.77 -10.97 1.24
N ASP A 187 1.85 -11.91 2.18
CA ASP A 187 2.73 -13.07 2.07
C ASP A 187 2.41 -13.94 0.85
N ALA A 188 1.13 -14.18 0.58
CA ALA A 188 0.69 -14.90 -0.60
C ALA A 188 1.12 -14.17 -1.87
N LEU A 189 0.83 -12.86 -1.98
CA LEU A 189 1.16 -12.06 -3.14
C LEU A 189 2.68 -11.96 -3.37
N ASN A 190 3.46 -11.79 -2.32
CA ASN A 190 4.93 -11.77 -2.39
C ASN A 190 5.52 -13.11 -2.86
N LYS A 191 4.87 -14.23 -2.52
CA LYS A 191 5.34 -15.58 -2.91
C LYS A 191 4.92 -15.97 -4.32
N THR A 192 3.69 -15.64 -4.73
CA THR A 192 3.10 -16.17 -5.96
C THR A 192 2.96 -15.14 -7.08
N GLY A 193 2.90 -13.84 -6.73
CA GLY A 193 2.49 -12.79 -7.66
C GLY A 193 1.02 -12.88 -8.11
N ASP A 194 0.23 -13.79 -7.54
CA ASP A 194 -1.13 -14.08 -7.97
C ASP A 194 -2.14 -13.10 -7.36
N TYR A 195 -2.27 -11.93 -7.97
CA TYR A 195 -3.29 -10.94 -7.59
C TYR A 195 -4.72 -11.43 -7.87
N ARG A 196 -4.90 -12.41 -8.75
CA ARG A 196 -6.24 -12.91 -9.12
C ARG A 196 -6.82 -13.72 -7.96
N MET A 197 -5.99 -14.53 -7.28
CA MET A 197 -6.36 -15.22 -6.05
C MET A 197 -6.83 -14.25 -4.96
N LEU A 198 -6.09 -13.15 -4.76
CA LEU A 198 -6.43 -12.09 -3.80
C LEU A 198 -7.81 -11.52 -4.10
N ILE A 199 -8.01 -10.98 -5.30
CA ILE A 199 -9.26 -10.31 -5.70
C ILE A 199 -10.45 -11.27 -5.66
N ASN A 200 -10.25 -12.52 -6.08
CA ASN A 200 -11.28 -13.55 -6.01
C ASN A 200 -11.74 -13.83 -4.57
N GLY A 201 -10.82 -13.75 -3.59
CA GLY A 201 -11.12 -13.85 -2.17
C GLY A 201 -12.02 -12.71 -1.66
N PHE A 202 -11.80 -11.48 -2.11
CA PHE A 202 -12.64 -10.33 -1.77
C PHE A 202 -14.02 -10.40 -2.44
N LEU A 203 -14.06 -10.66 -3.75
CA LEU A 203 -15.29 -10.71 -4.54
C LEU A 203 -16.26 -11.81 -4.09
N ASN A 204 -15.74 -12.97 -3.70
CA ASN A 204 -16.57 -14.08 -3.21
C ASN A 204 -16.68 -14.13 -1.68
N SER A 205 -16.19 -13.12 -0.97
CA SER A 205 -16.38 -13.05 0.48
C SER A 205 -17.87 -12.93 0.80
N SER A 206 -18.32 -13.59 1.87
CA SER A 206 -19.71 -13.46 2.33
C SER A 206 -20.07 -12.04 2.81
N GLU A 207 -19.07 -11.17 2.95
CA GLU A 207 -19.22 -9.76 3.31
C GLU A 207 -19.58 -8.88 2.11
N TYR A 208 -19.08 -9.18 0.91
CA TYR A 208 -19.27 -8.34 -0.27
C TYR A 208 -20.75 -8.20 -0.71
N PRO A 209 -21.58 -9.26 -0.73
CA PRO A 209 -23.01 -9.14 -1.01
C PRO A 209 -23.78 -8.34 0.06
N LYS A 210 -23.38 -8.48 1.34
CA LYS A 210 -24.06 -7.82 2.48
C LYS A 210 -23.98 -6.29 2.44
N ARG A 211 -23.17 -5.72 1.54
CA ARG A 211 -23.04 -4.27 1.32
C ARG A 211 -24.18 -3.69 0.49
N PHE A 212 -24.92 -4.53 -0.23
CA PHE A 212 -25.97 -4.10 -1.16
C PHE A 212 -27.39 -4.40 -0.62
N GLY A 213 -27.50 -4.85 0.64
CA GLY A 213 -28.77 -5.24 1.28
C GLY A 213 -29.02 -6.76 1.20
N PRO A 214 -30.00 -7.28 1.96
CA PRO A 214 -30.53 -8.64 1.77
C PRO A 214 -31.29 -8.79 0.45
#